data_AF-A0A8T9AFW1-F1
#
_entry.id   AF-A0A8T9AFW1-F1
#
_cell.length_a   1.000
_cell.length_b   1.000
_cell.length_c   1.000
_cell.angle_alpha   90.00
_cell.angle_beta   90.00
_cell.angle_gamma   90.00
#
_symmetry.space_group_name_H-M   'P 1'
#
loop_
_entity.id
_entity.type
_entity.pdbx_description
1 polymer ?
#
loop_
_entity_poly.entity_id
_entity_poly.type
_entity_poly.pdbx_seq_one_letter_code
_entity_poly.pdbx_strand_id
1 'polypeptide(L)' 'VLVKQAKEKKMNLQHLEWYLKFFKYGVPPHGGFSIGLERILMQMVGLENVREATLFPRDTKRLLP' A
#
# COMPACT_ATOMS: atom_id res chain seq x y z
N VAL A 1 -20.98 -3.90 3.20
CA VAL A 1 -20.14 -3.82 1.98
C VAL A 1 -18.79 -4.48 2.16
N LEU A 2 -17.95 -4.03 3.11
CA LEU A 2 -16.58 -4.54 3.29
C LEU A 2 -16.47 -6.06 3.50
N VAL A 3 -17.32 -6.65 4.35
CA VAL A 3 -17.33 -8.11 4.60
C VAL A 3 -17.70 -8.90 3.33
N LYS A 4 -18.65 -8.39 2.53
CA LYS A 4 -19.05 -9.02 1.26
C LYS A 4 -17.87 -9.04 0.29
N GLN A 5 -17.20 -7.91 0.11
CA GLN A 5 -16.03 -7.79 -0.77
C GLN A 5 -14.85 -8.64 -0.30
N ALA A 6 -14.61 -8.73 1.02
CA ALA A 6 -13.56 -9.60 1.56
C ALA A 6 -13.82 -11.08 1.25
N LYS A 7 -15.09 -11.54 1.35
CA LYS A 7 -15.49 -12.90 0.97
C LYS A 7 -15.32 -13.16 -0.53
N GLU A 8 -15.74 -12.21 -1.37
CA GLU A 8 -15.57 -12.29 -2.84
C GLU A 8 -14.09 -12.39 -3.23
N LYS A 9 -13.22 -11.64 -2.55
CA LYS A 9 -11.76 -11.68 -2.74
C LYS A 9 -11.06 -12.83 -2.00
N LYS A 10 -11.81 -13.76 -1.41
CA LYS A 10 -11.29 -14.93 -0.66
C LYS A 10 -10.31 -14.55 0.46
N MET A 11 -10.52 -13.41 1.11
CA MET A 11 -9.68 -12.95 2.22
C MET A 11 -10.11 -13.61 3.54
N ASN A 12 -9.15 -13.94 4.41
CA ASN A 12 -9.45 -14.44 5.75
C ASN A 12 -10.01 -13.31 6.64
N LEU A 13 -11.25 -13.46 7.12
CA LEU A 13 -11.92 -12.46 7.94
C LEU A 13 -11.32 -12.30 9.33
N GLN A 14 -10.67 -13.33 9.89
CA GLN A 14 -10.01 -13.22 11.20
C GLN A 14 -8.85 -12.21 11.16
N HIS A 15 -8.07 -12.18 10.07
CA HIS A 15 -6.97 -11.23 9.91
C HIS A 15 -7.45 -9.77 9.75
N LEU A 16 -8.71 -9.58 9.34
CA LEU A 16 -9.31 -8.28 9.10
C LEU A 16 -10.22 -7.82 10.26
N GLU A 17 -10.39 -8.63 11.30
CA GLU A 17 -11.35 -8.36 12.38
C GLU A 17 -11.09 -7.00 13.04
N TRP A 18 -9.82 -6.68 13.31
CA TRP A 18 -9.41 -5.42 13.91
C TRP A 18 -9.83 -4.21 13.03
N TYR A 19 -9.63 -4.31 11.72
CA TYR A 19 -9.97 -3.27 10.75
C TYR A 19 -11.50 -3.13 10.63
N LEU A 20 -12.22 -4.24 10.53
CA LEU A 20 -13.68 -4.25 10.35
C LEU A 20 -14.43 -3.74 11.59
N LYS A 21 -13.88 -3.94 12.80
CA LYS A 21 -14.47 -3.44 14.05
C LYS A 21 -14.59 -1.92 14.08
N PHE A 22 -13.62 -1.19 13.50
CA PHE A 22 -13.63 0.27 13.44
C PHE A 22 -14.91 0.81 12.76
N PHE A 23 -15.34 0.18 11.67
CA PHE A 23 -16.52 0.60 10.91
C PHE A 23 -17.86 0.38 11.61
N LYS A 24 -17.89 -0.34 12.75
CA LYS A 24 -19.13 -0.61 13.49
C LYS A 24 -19.66 0.60 14.25
N TYR A 25 -18.80 1.56 14.57
CA TYR A 25 -19.12 2.68 15.47
C TYR A 25 -19.41 4.01 14.75
N GLY A 26 -19.79 3.96 13.48
CA GLY A 26 -20.16 5.16 12.71
C GLY A 26 -18.96 5.90 12.16
N VAL A 27 -18.38 5.36 11.08
CA VAL A 27 -17.25 5.99 10.37
C VAL A 27 -17.79 6.81 9.19
N PRO A 28 -17.41 8.09 9.03
CA PRO A 28 -17.85 8.90 7.91
C PRO A 28 -17.35 8.32 6.58
N PRO A 29 -18.03 8.58 5.45
CA PRO A 29 -17.52 8.24 4.13
C PRO A 29 -16.15 8.90 3.92
N HIS A 30 -15.15 8.10 3.59
CA HIS A 30 -13.78 8.55 3.38
C HIS A 30 -13.10 7.78 2.26
N GLY A 31 -12.02 8.35 1.74
CA GLY A 31 -11.17 7.77 0.72
C GLY A 31 -9.87 8.56 0.63
N GLY A 32 -8.93 8.07 -0.17
CA GLY A 32 -7.64 8.73 -0.37
C GLY A 32 -6.80 8.00 -1.42
N PHE A 33 -5.64 8.57 -1.69
CA PHE A 33 -4.62 7.98 -2.55
C PHE A 33 -3.24 8.20 -1.93
N SER A 34 -2.26 7.43 -2.39
CA SER A 34 -0.86 7.53 -1.97
C SER A 34 0.04 7.55 -3.19
N ILE A 35 1.18 8.23 -3.08
CA ILE A 35 2.20 8.30 -4.12
C ILE A 35 3.51 7.74 -3.55
N GLY A 36 4.19 6.89 -4.33
CA GLY A 36 5.55 6.45 -3.99
C GLY A 36 6.57 7.52 -4.36
N LEU A 37 7.28 8.05 -3.37
CA LEU A 37 8.22 9.18 -3.52
C LEU A 37 9.31 8.90 -4.56
N GLU A 38 9.93 7.73 -4.48
CA GLU A 38 11.02 7.32 -5.37
C GLU A 38 10.50 7.14 -6.81
N ARG A 39 9.26 6.66 -6.97
CA ARG A 39 8.64 6.50 -8.29
C ARG A 39 8.22 7.83 -8.91
N ILE A 40 7.67 8.76 -8.13
CA ILE A 40 7.34 10.09 -8.67
C ILE A 40 8.62 10.82 -9.06
N LEU A 41 9.67 10.74 -8.23
CA LEU A 41 10.97 11.33 -8.55
C LEU A 41 11.58 10.72 -9.82
N MET A 42 11.61 9.39 -9.92
CA MET A 42 12.08 8.67 -11.11
C MET A 42 11.40 9.17 -12.40
N GLN A 43 10.08 9.37 -12.37
CA GLN A 43 9.34 9.89 -13.52
C GLN A 43 9.62 11.38 -13.79
N MET A 44 9.71 12.21 -12.74
CA MET A 44 9.96 13.64 -12.88
C MET A 44 11.32 13.96 -13.52
N VAL A 45 12.34 13.15 -13.24
CA VAL A 45 13.71 13.36 -13.75
C VAL A 45 14.09 12.40 -14.87
N GLY A 46 13.16 11.55 -15.34
CA GLY A 46 13.38 10.66 -16.49
C GLY A 46 14.37 9.51 -16.24
N LEU A 47 14.43 8.99 -15.01
CA LEU A 47 15.29 7.85 -14.67
C LEU A 47 14.66 6.54 -15.15
N GLU A 48 15.49 5.58 -15.57
CA GLU A 48 15.03 4.29 -16.08
C GLU A 48 14.73 3.29 -14.95
N ASN A 49 15.37 3.46 -13.78
CA ASN A 49 15.25 2.54 -12.66
C ASN A 49 14.99 3.26 -11.33
N VAL A 50 14.03 2.76 -10.54
CA VAL A 50 13.69 3.33 -9.22
C VAL A 50 14.86 3.29 -8.24
N ARG A 51 15.83 2.40 -8.45
CA ARG A 51 17.07 2.35 -7.66
C ARG A 51 17.90 3.62 -7.81
N GLU A 52 17.84 4.30 -8.95
CA GLU A 52 18.55 5.57 -9.18
C GLU A 52 17.91 6.73 -8.41
N ALA A 53 16.63 6.61 -8.07
CA ALA A 53 15.88 7.54 -7.24
C ALA A 53 15.89 7.18 -5.74
N THR A 54 16.64 6.14 -5.33
CA THR A 54 16.68 5.63 -3.95
C THR A 54 18.10 5.68 -3.40
N LEU A 55 18.32 6.33 -2.26
CA LEU A 55 19.67 6.52 -1.70
C LEU A 55 20.38 5.20 -1.35
N PHE A 56 19.69 4.27 -0.69
CA PHE A 56 20.16 2.92 -0.39
C PHE A 56 19.13 1.90 -0.86
N PRO A 57 19.16 1.50 -2.15
CA PRO A 57 18.13 0.65 -2.73
C PRO A 57 18.03 -0.70 -2.01
N ARG A 58 16.78 -1.13 -1.76
CA ARG A 58 16.47 -2.45 -1.18
C ARG A 58 15.69 -3.28 -2.19
N ASP A 59 16.14 -4.51 -2.37
CA ASP A 59 15.42 -5.51 -3.16
C ASP A 59 15.68 -6.91 -2.60
N THR A 60 15.14 -7.95 -3.24
CA THR A 60 15.29 -9.34 -2.78
C THR A 60 16.73 -9.85 -2.81
N LYS A 61 17.66 -9.15 -3.48
CA LYS A 61 19.07 -9.51 -3.63
C LYS A 61 20.02 -8.56 -2.87
N ARG A 62 19.59 -7.34 -2.53
CA ARG A 62 20.39 -6.31 -1.84
C ARG A 62 19.83 -5.97 -0.47
N LEU A 63 20.51 -6.48 0.57
CA LEU A 63 20.17 -6.30 1.99
C LEU A 63 21.19 -5.48 2.78
N LEU A 64 22.33 -5.12 2.20
CA LEU A 64 23.32 -4.24 2.82
C LEU A 64 23.56 -3.04 1.91
N PRO A 65 23.90 -1.86 2.46
CA PRO A 65 24.37 -0.72 1.68
C PRO A 65 25.51 -1.11 0.75
#